data_AF-A0AA91IRT0-F1
#
_entry.id   AF-A0AA91IRT0-F1
#
_cell.length_a   1.000
_cell.length_b   1.000
_cell.length_c   1.000
_cell.angle_alpha   90.00
_cell.angle_beta   90.00
_cell.angle_gamma   90.00
#
_symmetry.space_group_name_H-M   'P 1'
#
loop_
_entity.id
_entity.type
_entity.pdbx_description
1 polymer ?
#
loop_
_entity_poly.entity_id
_entity_poly.type
_entity_poly.pdbx_seq_one_letter_code
_entity_poly.pdbx_strand_id
1 'polypeptide(L)' 'MRRDYGSLLSALIDQPQNAALNLQLMAACYMAILKWEPRISLTSITFDNRFNGEMFVDITGTLADNSGAFSLNIPVS' A
#
# COMPACT_ATOMS: atom_id res chain seq x y z
N MET A 1 7.79 -10.73 -19.58
CA MET A 1 6.42 -11.13 -19.18
C MET A 1 6.12 -10.41 -17.87
N ARG A 2 5.12 -9.51 -17.79
CA ARG A 2 4.85 -8.64 -16.61
C ARG A 2 4.03 -9.33 -15.51
N ARG A 3 4.07 -10.68 -15.45
CA ARG A 3 3.14 -11.49 -14.64
C ARG A 3 3.40 -11.36 -13.14
N ASP A 4 4.63 -11.01 -12.77
CA ASP A 4 5.00 -10.82 -11.36
C ASP A 4 4.75 -9.38 -10.87
N TYR A 5 4.43 -8.44 -11.78
CA TYR A 5 4.21 -7.05 -11.44
C TYR A 5 2.86 -6.90 -10.72
N GLY A 6 2.89 -6.22 -9.56
CA GLY A 6 1.73 -6.04 -8.71
C GLY A 6 2.04 -6.30 -7.24
N SER A 7 0.98 -6.45 -6.45
CA SER A 7 1.03 -6.69 -5.01
C SER A 7 0.13 -7.87 -4.64
N LEU A 8 0.38 -8.45 -3.46
CA LEU A 8 -0.50 -9.44 -2.84
C LEU A 8 -1.81 -8.84 -2.31
N LEU A 9 -1.99 -7.52 -2.41
CA LEU A 9 -3.13 -6.81 -1.85
C LEU A 9 -4.46 -7.34 -2.40
N SER A 10 -4.55 -7.63 -3.70
CA SER A 10 -5.78 -8.17 -4.31
C SER A 10 -6.22 -9.51 -3.75
N ALA A 11 -5.33 -10.31 -3.16
CA ALA A 11 -5.68 -11.57 -2.51
C ALA A 11 -6.10 -11.39 -1.03
N LEU A 12 -5.83 -10.22 -0.45
CA LEU A 12 -6.10 -9.90 0.95
C LEU A 12 -7.42 -9.15 1.15
N ILE A 13 -7.90 -8.41 0.14
CA ILE A 13 -9.11 -7.57 0.25
C ILE A 13 -10.41 -8.36 0.53
N ASP A 14 -10.45 -9.65 0.15
CA ASP A 14 -11.62 -10.51 0.33
C ASP A 14 -11.72 -11.11 1.75
N GLN A 15 -10.77 -10.77 2.63
CA GLN A 15 -10.70 -11.31 3.98
C GLN A 15 -11.49 -10.46 5.00
N PRO A 16 -11.95 -11.08 6.10
CA PRO A 16 -12.64 -10.34 7.16
C PRO A 16 -11.70 -9.34 7.82
N GLN A 17 -12.19 -8.11 8.01
CA GLN A 17 -11.40 -7.02 8.57
C GLN A 17 -11.02 -7.30 10.03
N ASN A 18 -9.72 -7.51 10.25
CA ASN A 18 -9.14 -7.75 11.56
C ASN A 18 -7.75 -7.07 11.66
N ALA A 19 -7.23 -6.92 12.88
CA ALA A 19 -5.97 -6.21 13.10
C ALA A 19 -4.77 -6.90 12.40
N ALA A 20 -4.78 -8.23 12.26
CA ALA A 20 -3.73 -8.96 11.57
C ALA A 20 -3.76 -8.73 10.05
N LEU A 21 -4.96 -8.57 9.47
CA LEU A 21 -5.14 -8.26 8.06
C LEU A 21 -4.55 -6.89 7.71
N ASN A 22 -4.74 -5.88 8.56
CA ASN A 22 -4.16 -4.56 8.37
C ASN A 22 -2.63 -4.64 8.26
N LEU A 23 -1.99 -5.45 9.12
CA LEU A 23 -0.54 -5.64 9.07
C LEU A 23 -0.09 -6.40 7.82
N GLN A 24 -0.87 -7.38 7.37
CA GLN A 24 -0.61 -8.10 6.11
C GLN A 24 -0.74 -7.17 4.89
N LEU A 25 -1.75 -6.31 4.87
CA LEU A 25 -1.95 -5.29 3.83
C LEU A 25 -0.79 -4.30 3.81
N MET A 26 -0.35 -3.80 4.97
CA MET A 26 0.85 -2.97 5.10
C MET A 26 2.08 -3.67 4.51
N ALA A 27 2.31 -4.93 4.88
CA ALA A 27 3.43 -5.70 4.37
C ALA A 27 3.35 -5.93 2.85
N ALA A 28 2.17 -6.26 2.32
CA ALA A 28 1.94 -6.48 0.90
C ALA A 28 2.20 -5.21 0.08
N CYS A 29 1.72 -4.06 0.54
CA CYS A 29 2.01 -2.75 -0.09
C CYS A 29 3.50 -2.43 -0.02
N TYR A 30 4.10 -2.55 1.17
CA TYR A 30 5.51 -2.25 1.36
C TYR A 30 6.41 -3.11 0.47
N MET A 31 6.20 -4.43 0.43
CA MET A 31 7.00 -5.34 -0.40
C MET A 31 6.85 -5.06 -1.89
N ALA A 32 5.63 -4.73 -2.34
CA ALA A 32 5.39 -4.40 -3.74
C ALA A 32 6.12 -3.11 -4.14
N ILE A 33 6.01 -2.06 -3.33
CA ILE A 33 6.70 -0.79 -3.58
C ILE A 33 8.22 -0.98 -3.52
N LEU A 34 8.73 -1.70 -2.53
CA LEU A 34 10.16 -1.99 -2.41
C LEU A 34 10.71 -2.73 -3.64
N LYS A 35 9.94 -3.68 -4.17
CA LYS A 35 10.34 -4.47 -5.34
C LYS A 35 10.27 -3.68 -6.64
N TRP A 36 9.24 -2.85 -6.81
CA TRP A 36 8.88 -2.25 -8.09
C TRP A 36 9.19 -0.76 -8.22
N GLU A 37 9.32 -0.03 -7.11
CA GLU A 37 9.57 1.41 -7.09
C GLU A 37 10.81 1.75 -6.24
N PRO A 38 12.04 1.42 -6.70
CA PRO A 38 13.27 1.69 -5.97
C PRO A 38 13.59 3.18 -5.79
N ARG A 39 12.88 4.05 -6.51
CA ARG A 39 13.01 5.52 -6.43
C ARG A 39 12.24 6.12 -5.25
N ILE A 40 11.44 5.31 -4.55
CA ILE A 40 10.57 5.74 -3.47
C ILE A 40 11.11 5.20 -2.14
N SER A 41 11.34 6.09 -1.18
CA SER A 41 11.54 5.73 0.22
C SER A 41 10.25 5.96 0.98
N LEU A 42 9.67 4.89 1.53
CA LEU A 42 8.42 4.96 2.26
C LEU A 42 8.62 5.46 3.69
N THR A 43 7.77 6.38 4.14
CA THR A 43 7.79 6.91 5.52
C THR A 43 6.65 6.36 6.34
N SER A 44 5.42 6.34 5.79
CA SER A 44 4.25 5.81 6.49
C SER A 44 3.23 5.24 5.51
N ILE A 45 2.60 4.13 5.91
CA ILE A 45 1.40 3.58 5.28
C ILE A 45 0.30 3.51 6.33
N THR A 46 -0.83 4.13 6.05
CA THR A 46 -2.02 4.07 6.91
C THR A 46 -3.18 3.52 6.12
N PHE A 47 -3.98 2.67 6.77
CA PHE A 47 -5.20 2.13 6.19
C PHE A 47 -6.40 2.72 6.94
N ASP A 48 -7.31 3.34 6.20
CA ASP A 48 -8.60 3.79 6.69
C ASP A 48 -9.66 2.84 6.16
N ASN A 49 -10.16 1.98 7.05
CA ASN A 49 -11.25 1.07 6.77
C ASN A 49 -12.56 1.73 7.19
N ARG A 50 -13.39 2.08 6.21
CA ARG A 50 -14.69 2.68 6.47
C ARG A 50 -15.75 1.59 6.62
N PHE A 51 -16.73 1.85 7.49
CA PHE A 51 -17.83 0.92 7.77
C PHE A 51 -18.76 0.65 6.57
N ASN A 52 -18.62 1.40 5.48
CA ASN A 52 -19.35 1.19 4.22
C ASN A 52 -18.65 0.18 3.28
N GLY A 53 -17.54 -0.44 3.69
CA GLY A 53 -16.77 -1.38 2.89
C GLY A 53 -15.71 -0.73 1.99
N GLU A 54 -15.56 0.60 2.05
CA GLU A 54 -14.46 1.29 1.37
C GLU A 54 -13.19 1.20 2.22
N MET A 55 -12.09 0.82 1.58
CA MET A 55 -10.76 0.89 2.19
C MET A 55 -9.94 1.94 1.46
N PHE A 56 -9.32 2.84 2.21
CA PHE A 56 -8.37 3.82 1.68
C PHE A 56 -6.97 3.52 2.21
N VAL A 57 -5.98 3.69 1.34
CA VAL A 57 -4.57 3.58 1.71
C VAL A 57 -3.92 4.94 1.52
N ASP A 58 -3.43 5.48 2.63
CA ASP A 58 -2.59 6.67 2.66
C ASP A 58 -1.13 6.24 2.67
N ILE A 59 -0.42 6.61 1.62
CA ILE A 59 0.99 6.32 1.44
C ILE A 59 1.74 7.64 1.43
N THR A 60 2.68 7.78 2.35
CA THR A 60 3.57 8.94 2.41
C THR A 60 5.03 8.50 2.36
N GLY A 61 5.85 9.28 1.67
CA GLY A 61 7.25 8.96 1.49
C GLY A 61 8.02 10.10 0.85
N THR A 62 9.28 9.82 0.54
CA THR A 62 10.16 10.74 -0.17
C THR A 62 10.67 10.09 -1.45
N LEU A 63 10.84 10.90 -2.50
CA LEU A 63 11.50 10.46 -3.71
C LEU A 63 13.01 10.55 -3.52
N ALA A 64 13.72 9.46 -3.76
CA ALA A 64 15.17 9.37 -3.64
C ALA A 64 15.90 10.39 -4.55
N ASP A 65 15.33 10.68 -5.72
CA ASP A 65 15.97 11.55 -6.72
C ASP A 65 15.80 13.05 -6.44
N ASN A 66 14.67 13.48 -5.85
CA ASN A 66 14.32 14.90 -5.74
C ASN A 66 14.12 15.38 -4.30
N SER A 67 14.31 14.50 -3.31
CA SER A 67 14.03 14.76 -1.87
C SER A 67 12.61 15.30 -1.59
N GLY A 68 11.72 15.28 -2.58
CA GLY A 68 10.34 15.74 -2.46
C GLY A 68 9.52 14.73 -1.70
N ALA A 69 8.78 15.21 -0.69
CA ALA A 69 7.77 14.41 -0.04
C ALA A 69 6.59 14.20 -0.99
N PHE A 70 6.05 12.99 -1.03
CA PHE A 70 4.79 12.70 -1.70
C PHE A 70 3.80 12.13 -0.69
N SER A 71 2.52 12.39 -0.96
CA SER A 71 1.40 11.82 -0.24
C SER A 71 0.39 11.35 -1.26
N LEU A 72 -0.06 10.12 -1.13
CA LEU A 72 -1.00 9.49 -2.05
C LEU A 72 -2.09 8.79 -1.26
N ASN A 73 -3.33 9.22 -1.48
CA ASN A 73 -4.53 8.57 -0.96
C ASN A 73 -5.16 7.75 -2.10
N ILE A 74 -5.26 6.43 -1.91
CA ILE A 74 -5.74 5.51 -2.95
C ILE A 74 -6.93 4.72 -2.40
N PRO A 75 -8.10 4.75 -3.06
CA PRO A 75 -9.18 3.82 -2.74
C PRO A 75 -8.80 2.41 -3.20
N VAL A 76 -9.09 1.43 -2.36
CA VAL A 76 -8.95 0.01 -2.65
C VAL A 76 -10.35 -0.56 -2.82
N SER A 77 -10.64 -0.93 -4.06
CA SER A 77 -11.92 -1.45 -4.56
C SER A 77 -11.76 -2.83 -5.17
#